data_AF-A0A2N3C348-F1
#
_entry.id   AF-A0A2N3C348-F1
#
_cell.length_a   1.000
_cell.length_b   1.000
_cell.length_c   1.000
_cell.angle_alpha   90.00
_cell.angle_beta   90.00
_cell.angle_gamma   90.00
#
_symmetry.space_group_name_H-M   'P 1'
#
loop_
_entity.id
_entity.type
_entity.pdbx_description
1 polymer ?
#
loop_
_entity_poly.entity_id
_entity_poly.type
_entity_poly.pdbx_seq_one_letter_code
_entity_poly.pdbx_strand_id
1 'polypeptide(L)'
;MRKLFQWLDLGHLAAGAAQTAAALLCLGVVSGTVIDAMMTPAPEAAPVRQYAGMTGFAPAHGRDLAGAFAGVSPAMEAAVQNASILLPAPGVPMDVDTPLVRVKASVMEEERRCLAAGIYFEARGEATEGQLAVARVILNRVGSEHYPDSICGVVYQGASRQSGCQFSFTCDKRLSKKPGERRAWAKALRTAEYVTMGRLDDTTVAPAMFYHADYVQPYWASSMVQVAKIGRHIFYKPARSEGRS
;
A
#
# COMPACT_ATOMS: atom_id res chain seq x y z
N MET A 1 43.32 22.02 -58.95
CA MET A 1 43.89 23.38 -58.90
C MET A 1 44.21 23.67 -57.43
N ARG A 2 45.44 23.43 -56.94
CA ARG A 2 46.52 24.43 -56.69
C ARG A 2 45.94 25.72 -56.09
N LYS A 3 46.27 26.17 -54.86
CA LYS A 3 47.57 26.57 -54.29
C LYS A 3 47.52 26.44 -52.74
N LEU A 4 48.50 25.88 -52.02
CA LEU A 4 49.79 26.46 -51.61
C LEU A 4 49.68 27.85 -50.98
N PHE A 5 49.93 27.99 -49.67
CA PHE A 5 50.85 28.98 -49.08
C PHE A 5 51.08 28.70 -47.58
N GLN A 6 52.27 28.16 -47.26
CA GLN A 6 52.90 28.18 -45.93
C GLN A 6 53.59 29.53 -45.73
N TRP A 7 53.58 30.09 -44.52
CA TRP A 7 54.62 30.93 -43.84
C TRP A 7 54.10 31.12 -42.39
N LEU A 8 54.41 30.25 -41.42
CA LEU A 8 55.55 30.24 -40.48
C LEU A 8 55.82 31.55 -39.71
N ASP A 9 55.66 31.40 -38.38
CA ASP A 9 56.40 31.99 -37.25
C ASP A 9 56.60 33.49 -37.15
N LEU A 10 56.07 34.06 -36.07
CA LEU A 10 56.77 34.96 -35.14
C LEU A 10 55.77 35.36 -34.02
N GLY A 11 55.77 34.62 -32.91
CA GLY A 11 54.89 34.94 -31.78
C GLY A 11 55.10 34.09 -30.52
N HIS A 12 56.06 33.17 -30.51
CA HIS A 12 56.64 32.69 -29.25
C HIS A 12 57.62 33.76 -28.79
N LEU A 13 57.22 34.64 -27.85
CA LEU A 13 58.06 35.45 -26.94
C LEU A 13 57.25 36.67 -26.43
N ALA A 14 56.14 36.48 -25.73
CA ALA A 14 55.58 37.48 -24.78
C ALA A 14 54.21 37.03 -24.22
N ALA A 15 54.15 35.97 -23.43
CA ALA A 15 52.97 35.72 -22.59
C ALA A 15 53.27 34.94 -21.29
N GLY A 16 54.54 34.85 -20.88
CA GLY A 16 54.96 34.06 -19.71
C GLY A 16 54.75 34.73 -18.35
N ALA A 17 54.27 35.98 -18.30
CA ALA A 17 54.20 36.74 -17.04
C ALA A 17 52.77 37.00 -16.51
N ALA A 18 51.72 36.71 -17.30
CA ALA A 18 50.34 37.00 -16.91
C ALA A 18 49.56 35.80 -16.32
N GLN A 19 50.15 34.60 -16.32
CA GLN A 19 49.44 33.38 -15.90
C GLN A 19 49.68 32.96 -14.43
N THR A 20 50.64 33.55 -13.72
CA THR A 20 50.99 33.11 -12.36
C THR A 20 50.12 33.71 -11.26
N ALA A 21 49.41 34.83 -11.50
CA ALA A 21 48.52 35.42 -10.50
C ALA A 21 47.11 34.80 -10.48
N ALA A 22 46.60 34.33 -11.62
CA ALA A 22 45.26 33.74 -11.70
C ALA A 22 45.20 32.31 -11.12
N ALA A 23 46.30 31.55 -11.18
CA ALA A 23 46.34 30.16 -10.69
C ALA A 23 46.31 30.06 -9.16
N LEU A 24 46.86 31.05 -8.43
CA LEU A 24 46.91 31.05 -6.97
C LEU A 24 45.56 31.42 -6.31
N LEU A 25 44.75 32.25 -6.97
CA LEU A 25 43.38 32.55 -6.52
C LEU A 25 42.42 31.36 -6.73
N CYS A 26 42.61 30.57 -7.79
CA CYS A 26 41.79 29.37 -8.02
C CYS A 26 42.07 28.25 -7.00
N LEU A 27 43.31 28.07 -6.53
CA LEU A 27 43.62 27.06 -5.52
C LEU A 27 43.05 27.41 -4.13
N GLY A 28 43.04 28.69 -3.75
CA GLY A 28 42.48 29.12 -2.46
C GLY A 28 40.96 28.97 -2.36
N VAL A 29 40.23 29.29 -3.44
CA VAL A 29 38.76 29.19 -3.47
C VAL A 29 38.29 27.74 -3.62
N VAL A 30 39.02 26.91 -4.37
CA VAL A 30 38.73 25.47 -4.47
C VAL A 30 39.03 24.77 -3.14
N SER A 31 40.05 25.19 -2.38
CA SER A 31 40.33 24.54 -1.09
C SER A 31 39.27 24.86 -0.03
N GLY A 32 38.76 26.09 0.05
CA GLY A 32 37.72 26.43 1.05
C GLY A 32 36.37 25.75 0.79
N THR A 33 35.94 25.70 -0.47
CA THR A 33 34.63 25.13 -0.85
C THR A 33 34.58 23.61 -0.80
N VAL A 34 35.71 22.94 -1.06
CA VAL A 34 35.79 21.48 -0.92
C VAL A 34 35.84 21.09 0.56
N ILE A 35 36.46 21.89 1.44
CA ILE A 35 36.52 21.62 2.89
C ILE A 35 35.15 21.76 3.55
N ASP A 36 34.36 22.76 3.19
CA ASP A 36 32.98 22.89 3.70
C ASP A 36 32.07 21.73 3.24
N ALA A 37 32.21 21.27 2.00
CA ALA A 37 31.41 20.15 1.47
C ALA A 37 31.73 18.79 2.10
N MET A 38 32.93 18.62 2.68
CA MET A 38 33.30 17.39 3.41
C MET A 38 33.12 17.50 4.93
N MET A 39 32.84 18.70 5.44
CA MET A 39 32.46 18.95 6.84
C MET A 39 30.96 19.10 7.05
N THR A 40 30.14 19.17 5.98
CA THR A 40 28.69 19.01 6.13
C THR A 40 28.39 17.63 6.69
N PRO A 41 27.84 17.50 7.91
CA PRO A 41 27.37 16.22 8.39
C PRO A 41 26.34 15.70 7.40
N ALA A 42 26.45 14.41 7.04
CA ALA A 42 25.44 13.76 6.21
C ALA A 42 24.06 14.08 6.81
N PRO A 43 23.05 14.42 5.99
CA PRO A 43 21.70 14.64 6.50
C PRO A 43 21.35 13.43 7.35
N GLU A 44 21.07 13.69 8.63
CA GLU A 44 20.71 12.66 9.59
C GLU A 44 19.58 11.87 8.97
N ALA A 45 19.87 10.63 8.56
CA ALA A 45 18.91 9.81 7.86
C ALA A 45 17.73 9.67 8.82
N ALA A 46 16.60 10.31 8.48
CA ALA A 46 15.38 10.21 9.25
C ALA A 46 15.19 8.72 9.56
N PRO A 47 14.90 8.35 10.83
CA PRO A 47 14.82 6.95 11.21
C PRO A 47 13.89 6.27 10.22
N VAL A 48 14.42 5.28 9.49
CA VAL A 48 13.61 4.45 8.60
C VAL A 48 12.48 3.96 9.48
N ARG A 49 11.27 4.46 9.25
CA ARG A 49 10.09 4.04 10.00
C ARG A 49 10.12 2.53 9.88
N GLN A 50 10.33 1.84 11.01
CA GLN A 50 10.29 0.40 11.04
C GLN A 50 8.87 0.03 10.64
N TYR A 51 8.68 -0.25 9.35
CA TYR A 51 7.52 -0.97 8.90
C TYR A 51 7.58 -2.28 9.66
N ALA A 52 6.58 -2.54 10.50
CA ALA A 52 6.41 -3.83 11.14
C ALA A 52 6.67 -4.91 10.07
N GLY A 53 7.47 -5.92 10.44
CA GLY A 53 7.94 -6.93 9.50
C GLY A 53 6.80 -7.45 8.63
N MET A 54 7.08 -7.72 7.35
CA MET A 54 6.13 -8.17 6.33
C MET A 54 5.30 -9.37 6.80
N THR A 55 4.25 -9.12 7.57
CA THR A 55 3.12 -10.01 7.73
C THR A 55 2.15 -9.60 6.64
N GLY A 56 2.24 -10.25 5.48
CA GLY A 56 1.13 -10.24 4.53
C GLY A 56 -0.14 -10.60 5.30
N PHE A 57 -1.24 -9.93 4.97
CA PHE A 57 -2.53 -10.00 5.68
C PHE A 57 -2.77 -11.35 6.38
N ALA A 58 -2.64 -11.33 7.71
CA ALA A 58 -3.05 -12.41 8.59
C ALA A 58 -4.21 -11.84 9.42
N PRO A 59 -5.45 -12.32 9.26
CA PRO A 59 -6.57 -11.79 10.02
C PRO A 59 -6.32 -12.03 11.52
N ALA A 60 -6.35 -10.94 12.28
CA ALA A 60 -6.08 -10.91 13.70
C ALA A 60 -7.34 -11.33 14.48
N HIS A 61 -7.57 -12.65 14.56
CA HIS A 61 -8.36 -13.25 15.63
C HIS A 61 -7.55 -14.34 16.30
N GLY A 62 -6.37 -14.01 16.84
CA GLY A 62 -5.69 -14.77 17.92
C GLY A 62 -5.63 -16.29 17.79
N ARG A 63 -5.72 -16.85 16.59
CA ARG A 63 -5.66 -18.26 16.29
C ARG A 63 -4.52 -18.37 15.30
N ASP A 64 -3.52 -19.16 15.68
CA ASP A 64 -2.39 -19.57 14.86
C ASP A 64 -2.79 -19.72 13.39
N LEU A 65 -1.82 -19.60 12.48
CA LEU A 65 -1.86 -19.71 11.00
C LEU A 65 -3.07 -20.43 10.32
N ALA A 66 -3.76 -21.35 10.98
CA ALA A 66 -5.14 -21.77 10.73
C ALA A 66 -6.16 -20.63 10.52
N GLY A 67 -6.02 -19.47 11.17
CA GLY A 67 -6.91 -18.32 10.96
C GLY A 67 -6.89 -17.75 9.54
N ALA A 68 -5.80 -17.96 8.79
CA ALA A 68 -5.71 -17.60 7.37
C ALA A 68 -6.53 -18.52 6.44
N PHE A 69 -7.14 -19.58 7.00
CA PHE A 69 -7.92 -20.60 6.31
C PHE A 69 -9.34 -20.75 6.90
N ALA A 70 -9.77 -19.88 7.82
CA ALA A 70 -11.14 -19.92 8.31
C ALA A 70 -12.09 -19.49 7.18
N GLY A 71 -13.00 -20.41 6.81
CA GLY A 71 -13.94 -20.22 5.70
C GLY A 71 -13.65 -21.05 4.45
N VAL A 72 -12.61 -21.88 4.45
CA VAL A 72 -12.32 -22.72 3.30
C VAL A 72 -13.15 -24.01 3.29
N SER A 73 -13.59 -24.43 2.11
CA SER A 73 -14.35 -25.67 1.90
C SER A 73 -13.69 -26.90 2.58
N PRO A 74 -14.46 -27.93 2.99
CA PRO A 74 -13.93 -29.14 3.62
C PRO A 74 -12.79 -29.84 2.82
N ALA A 75 -12.77 -29.64 1.50
CA ALA A 75 -11.71 -30.14 0.62
C ALA A 75 -10.34 -29.47 0.84
N MET A 76 -10.32 -28.19 1.24
CA MET A 76 -9.08 -27.46 1.52
C MET A 76 -8.58 -27.70 2.95
N GLU A 77 -9.48 -27.91 3.91
CA GLU A 77 -9.11 -28.38 5.26
C GLU A 77 -8.28 -29.67 5.18
N ALA A 78 -8.74 -30.63 4.37
CA ALA A 78 -8.03 -31.89 4.13
C ALA A 78 -6.68 -31.69 3.39
N ALA A 79 -6.59 -30.72 2.47
CA ALA A 79 -5.35 -30.42 1.75
C ALA A 79 -4.29 -29.75 2.66
N VAL A 80 -4.73 -28.91 3.60
CA VAL A 80 -3.87 -28.27 4.60
C VAL A 80 -3.36 -29.29 5.62
N GLN A 81 -4.21 -30.20 6.09
CA GLN A 81 -3.82 -31.27 7.03
C GLN A 81 -2.80 -32.25 6.43
N ASN A 82 -2.88 -32.53 5.13
CA ASN A 82 -1.96 -33.43 4.44
C ASN A 82 -0.61 -32.79 4.08
N ALA A 83 -0.52 -31.47 4.16
CA ALA A 83 0.71 -30.77 3.88
C ALA A 83 1.43 -30.46 5.19
N SER A 84 2.28 -31.39 5.60
CA SER A 84 3.19 -31.22 6.73
C SER A 84 4.03 -29.96 6.56
N ILE A 85 3.77 -28.95 7.38
CA ILE A 85 4.63 -27.77 7.53
C ILE A 85 5.86 -28.20 8.35
N LEU A 86 6.73 -29.01 7.75
CA LEU A 86 8.11 -29.13 8.20
C LEU A 86 8.89 -28.02 7.51
N LEU A 87 9.28 -26.99 8.28
CA LEU A 87 10.26 -26.02 7.79
C LEU A 87 11.49 -26.79 7.31
N PRO A 88 12.01 -26.52 6.11
CA PRO A 88 13.19 -27.20 5.61
C PRO A 88 14.39 -26.91 6.52
N ALA A 89 15.26 -27.92 6.70
CA ALA A 89 16.48 -27.76 7.49
C ALA A 89 17.34 -26.61 6.92
N PRO A 90 18.13 -25.91 7.77
CA PRO A 90 19.03 -24.86 7.30
C PRO A 90 19.94 -25.35 6.16
N GLY A 91 19.97 -24.61 5.04
CA GLY A 91 20.75 -24.97 3.86
C GLY A 91 20.02 -25.79 2.80
N VAL A 92 18.78 -26.24 3.06
CA VAL A 92 17.89 -26.78 2.02
C VAL A 92 17.13 -25.62 1.37
N PRO A 93 17.18 -25.47 0.03
CA PRO A 93 16.37 -24.48 -0.66
C PRO A 93 14.89 -24.67 -0.29
N MET A 94 14.22 -23.61 0.15
CA MET A 94 12.77 -23.65 0.34
C MET A 94 12.12 -23.89 -1.03
N ASP A 95 11.38 -24.99 -1.16
CA ASP A 95 10.54 -25.21 -2.33
C ASP A 95 9.36 -24.23 -2.26
N VAL A 96 9.45 -23.18 -3.06
CA VAL A 96 8.38 -22.18 -3.20
C VAL A 96 7.24 -22.66 -4.09
N ASP A 97 7.39 -23.80 -4.76
CA ASP A 97 6.40 -24.35 -5.69
C ASP A 97 5.67 -25.57 -5.08
N THR A 98 5.43 -25.52 -3.77
CA THR A 98 4.59 -26.51 -3.10
C THR A 98 3.10 -26.26 -3.37
N PRO A 99 2.26 -27.31 -3.33
CA PRO A 99 0.80 -27.15 -3.44
C PRO A 99 0.21 -26.13 -2.45
N LEU A 100 0.70 -26.11 -1.20
CA LEU A 100 0.27 -25.13 -0.20
C LEU A 100 0.59 -23.69 -0.59
N VAL A 101 1.81 -23.42 -1.07
CA VAL A 101 2.20 -22.07 -1.47
C VAL A 101 1.36 -21.60 -2.65
N ARG A 102 1.09 -22.46 -3.63
CA ARG A 102 0.19 -22.15 -4.75
C ARG A 102 -1.24 -21.84 -4.29
N VAL A 103 -1.80 -22.65 -3.39
CA VAL A 103 -3.14 -22.44 -2.84
C VAL A 103 -3.21 -21.14 -2.04
N LYS A 104 -2.20 -20.86 -1.19
CA LYS A 104 -2.12 -19.61 -0.44
C LYS A 104 -2.02 -18.41 -1.38
N ALA A 105 -1.21 -18.49 -2.42
CA ALA A 105 -1.09 -17.43 -3.43
C ALA A 105 -2.42 -17.19 -4.15
N SER A 106 -3.17 -18.24 -4.51
CA SER A 106 -4.48 -18.07 -5.15
C SER A 106 -5.52 -17.43 -4.22
N VAL A 107 -5.53 -17.80 -2.93
CA VAL A 107 -6.43 -17.18 -1.94
C VAL A 107 -6.08 -15.70 -1.76
N MET A 108 -4.79 -15.36 -1.64
CA MET A 108 -4.35 -13.96 -1.52
C MET A 108 -4.64 -13.13 -2.77
N GLU A 109 -4.52 -13.72 -3.96
CA GLU A 109 -4.92 -13.10 -5.22
C GLU A 109 -6.42 -12.78 -5.24
N GLU A 110 -7.26 -13.68 -4.72
CA GLU A 110 -8.71 -13.51 -4.61
C GLU A 110 -9.08 -12.40 -3.59
N GLU A 111 -8.52 -12.47 -2.38
CA GLU A 111 -8.71 -11.46 -1.33
C GLU A 111 -8.34 -10.05 -1.81
N ARG A 112 -7.22 -9.93 -2.53
CA ARG A 112 -6.76 -8.67 -3.14
C ARG A 112 -7.75 -8.16 -4.20
N ARG A 113 -8.35 -9.04 -5.00
CA ARG A 113 -9.36 -8.68 -6.01
C ARG A 113 -10.66 -8.23 -5.36
N CYS A 114 -11.09 -8.88 -4.28
CA CYS A 114 -12.23 -8.43 -3.48
C CYS A 114 -12.00 -7.04 -2.88
N LEU A 115 -10.82 -6.80 -2.31
CA LEU A 115 -10.44 -5.48 -1.78
C LEU A 115 -10.48 -4.41 -2.88
N ALA A 116 -9.90 -4.70 -4.05
CA ALA A 116 -9.90 -3.79 -5.18
C ALA A 116 -11.32 -3.48 -5.66
N ALA A 117 -12.22 -4.47 -5.70
CA ALA A 117 -13.62 -4.27 -6.05
C ALA A 117 -14.31 -3.34 -5.06
N GLY A 118 -14.16 -3.59 -3.75
CA GLY A 118 -14.68 -2.71 -2.69
C GLY A 118 -14.18 -1.27 -2.87
N ILE A 119 -12.87 -1.07 -3.00
CA ILE A 119 -12.26 0.26 -3.21
C ILE A 119 -12.80 0.93 -4.48
N TYR A 120 -12.92 0.19 -5.58
CA TYR A 120 -13.37 0.76 -6.84
C TYR A 120 -14.82 1.26 -6.77
N PHE A 121 -15.73 0.45 -6.24
CA PHE A 121 -17.14 0.82 -6.22
C PHE A 121 -17.45 1.89 -5.17
N GLU A 122 -16.65 1.97 -4.11
CA GLU A 122 -16.87 2.92 -3.02
C GLU A 122 -16.07 4.22 -3.18
N ALA A 123 -14.89 4.17 -3.82
CA ALA A 123 -13.93 5.29 -3.82
C ALA A 123 -13.16 5.47 -5.14
N ARG A 124 -13.69 5.00 -6.29
CA ARG A 124 -13.03 5.26 -7.60
C ARG A 124 -12.78 6.73 -7.90
N GLY A 125 -13.68 7.61 -7.47
CA GLY A 125 -13.59 9.06 -7.69
C GLY A 125 -12.71 9.80 -6.68
N GLU A 126 -12.24 9.13 -5.63
CA GLU A 126 -11.48 9.75 -4.55
C GLU A 126 -9.97 9.81 -4.85
N ALA A 127 -9.26 10.67 -4.11
CA ALA A 127 -7.81 10.63 -4.02
C ALA A 127 -7.32 9.29 -3.46
N THR A 128 -6.03 8.97 -3.61
CA THR A 128 -5.46 7.72 -3.10
C THR A 128 -5.68 7.57 -1.59
N GLU A 129 -5.60 8.67 -0.84
CA GLU A 129 -5.89 8.71 0.60
C GLU A 129 -7.31 8.22 0.92
N GLY A 130 -8.32 8.67 0.17
CA GLY A 130 -9.71 8.21 0.33
C GLY A 130 -9.87 6.71 0.02
N GLN A 131 -9.14 6.19 -0.97
CA GLN A 131 -9.14 4.76 -1.26
C GLN A 131 -8.48 3.93 -0.13
N LEU A 132 -7.37 4.42 0.44
CA LEU A 132 -6.71 3.78 1.58
C LEU A 132 -7.61 3.82 2.83
N ALA A 133 -8.36 4.90 3.04
CA ALA A 133 -9.29 5.02 4.16
C ALA A 133 -10.45 4.01 4.06
N VAL A 134 -11.04 3.82 2.88
CA VAL A 134 -12.05 2.76 2.65
C VAL A 134 -11.44 1.38 2.84
N ALA A 135 -10.23 1.14 2.31
CA ALA A 135 -9.52 -0.12 2.52
C ALA A 135 -9.29 -0.39 4.01
N ARG A 136 -8.94 0.63 4.80
CA ARG A 136 -8.74 0.48 6.25
C ARG A 136 -10.05 0.13 6.97
N VAL A 137 -11.18 0.71 6.59
CA VAL A 137 -12.48 0.31 7.16
C VAL A 137 -12.76 -1.18 6.90
N ILE A 138 -12.47 -1.68 5.69
CA ILE A 138 -12.61 -3.11 5.37
C ILE A 138 -11.71 -3.95 6.30
N LEU A 139 -10.44 -3.58 6.47
CA LEU A 139 -9.52 -4.30 7.35
C LEU A 139 -9.90 -4.20 8.84
N ASN A 140 -10.40 -3.05 9.30
CA ASN A 140 -10.90 -2.90 10.66
C ASN A 140 -12.06 -3.88 10.91
N ARG A 141 -12.97 -4.04 9.94
CA ARG A 141 -14.05 -5.02 10.02
C ARG A 141 -13.50 -6.44 10.10
N VAL A 142 -12.55 -6.83 9.24
CA VAL A 142 -11.90 -8.15 9.33
C VAL A 142 -11.34 -8.40 10.75
N GLY A 143 -10.69 -7.39 11.34
CA GLY A 143 -10.14 -7.48 12.69
C GLY A 143 -11.17 -7.44 13.84
N SER A 144 -12.47 -7.39 13.53
CA SER A 144 -13.55 -7.32 14.52
C SER A 144 -14.36 -8.62 14.55
N GLU A 145 -14.72 -9.09 15.74
CA GLU A 145 -15.52 -10.31 15.92
C GLU A 145 -16.95 -10.20 15.35
N HIS A 146 -17.40 -8.99 15.04
CA HIS A 146 -18.76 -8.71 14.57
C HIS A 146 -18.91 -8.84 13.04
N TYR A 147 -17.80 -9.08 12.34
CA TYR A 147 -17.76 -9.17 10.89
C TYR A 147 -17.04 -10.46 10.46
N PRO A 148 -17.19 -10.85 9.18
CA PRO A 148 -16.40 -11.95 8.63
C PRO A 148 -14.89 -11.69 8.74
N ASP A 149 -14.14 -12.78 8.85
CA ASP A 149 -12.69 -12.84 9.07
C ASP A 149 -11.85 -12.80 7.78
N SER A 150 -12.48 -12.54 6.64
CA SER A 150 -11.84 -12.38 5.33
C SER A 150 -12.30 -11.11 4.63
N ILE A 151 -11.44 -10.54 3.79
CA ILE A 151 -11.75 -9.36 2.97
C ILE A 151 -12.92 -9.69 2.05
N CYS A 152 -12.89 -10.83 1.35
CA CYS A 152 -14.01 -11.21 0.50
C CYS A 152 -15.30 -11.39 1.31
N GLY A 153 -15.21 -11.98 2.51
CA GLY A 153 -16.34 -12.10 3.43
C GLY A 153 -16.96 -10.76 3.79
N VAL A 154 -16.14 -9.75 4.14
CA VAL A 154 -16.59 -8.39 4.46
C VAL A 154 -17.17 -7.68 3.24
N VAL A 155 -16.47 -7.74 2.10
CA VAL A 155 -16.87 -7.04 0.86
C VAL A 155 -18.19 -7.59 0.32
N TYR A 156 -18.40 -8.91 0.38
CA TYR A 156 -19.62 -9.56 -0.10
C TYR A 156 -20.61 -9.90 1.03
N GLN A 157 -20.44 -9.31 2.21
CA GLN A 157 -21.34 -9.54 3.33
C GLN A 157 -22.78 -9.15 2.98
N GLY A 158 -23.69 -10.11 3.15
CA GLY A 158 -25.11 -9.92 2.84
C GLY A 158 -25.44 -10.03 1.36
N ALA A 159 -24.49 -10.31 0.47
CA ALA A 159 -24.72 -10.36 -0.98
C ALA A 159 -25.79 -11.37 -1.42
N SER A 160 -26.05 -12.40 -0.60
CA SER A 160 -27.06 -13.43 -0.82
C SER A 160 -28.36 -13.21 -0.01
N ARG A 161 -28.41 -12.18 0.85
CA ARG A 161 -29.55 -11.93 1.74
C ARG A 161 -30.56 -10.99 1.09
N GLN A 162 -31.83 -11.20 1.40
CA GLN A 162 -32.92 -10.30 0.98
C GLN A 162 -32.95 -9.00 1.80
N SER A 163 -32.37 -9.00 3.00
CA SER A 163 -32.38 -7.87 3.95
C SER A 163 -31.45 -6.71 3.56
N GLY A 164 -30.73 -6.82 2.45
CA GLY A 164 -29.77 -5.82 1.98
C GLY A 164 -28.31 -6.22 2.22
N CYS A 165 -27.42 -5.41 1.66
CA CYS A 165 -26.02 -5.77 1.43
C CYS A 165 -25.09 -4.68 1.94
N GLN A 166 -23.95 -5.09 2.49
CA GLN A 166 -23.02 -4.17 3.15
C GLN A 166 -22.42 -3.18 2.15
N PHE A 167 -22.09 -3.66 0.94
CA PHE A 167 -21.65 -2.82 -0.17
C PHE A 167 -22.72 -2.88 -1.27
N SER A 168 -23.23 -1.72 -1.66
CA SER A 168 -24.40 -1.64 -2.54
C SER A 168 -24.20 -2.37 -3.88
N PHE A 169 -22.99 -2.33 -4.43
CA PHE A 169 -22.64 -2.96 -5.71
C PHE A 169 -22.75 -4.49 -5.70
N THR A 170 -22.75 -5.15 -4.54
CA THR A 170 -22.80 -6.62 -4.49
C THR A 170 -24.20 -7.16 -4.78
N CYS A 171 -25.21 -6.32 -4.58
CA CYS A 171 -26.63 -6.67 -4.71
C CYS A 171 -27.38 -5.90 -5.76
N ASP A 172 -26.81 -4.80 -6.24
CA ASP A 172 -27.36 -4.13 -7.40
C ASP A 172 -27.21 -5.02 -8.64
N LYS A 173 -28.33 -5.59 -9.10
CA LYS A 173 -28.39 -6.41 -10.31
C LYS A 173 -28.21 -5.58 -11.59
N ARG A 174 -28.33 -4.24 -11.50
CA ARG A 174 -28.15 -3.29 -12.61
C ARG A 174 -26.70 -2.86 -12.77
N LEU A 175 -25.90 -2.92 -11.70
CA LEU A 175 -24.47 -2.65 -11.78
C LEU A 175 -23.75 -3.85 -12.39
N SER A 176 -22.98 -3.59 -13.45
CA SER A 176 -21.97 -4.53 -13.88
C SER A 176 -20.98 -4.72 -12.72
N LYS A 177 -20.91 -5.94 -12.17
CA LYS A 177 -19.87 -6.33 -11.21
C LYS A 177 -18.45 -6.23 -11.81
N LYS A 178 -18.35 -5.97 -13.12
CA LYS A 178 -17.10 -5.67 -13.82
C LYS A 178 -16.83 -4.15 -13.81
N PRO A 179 -15.67 -3.72 -13.31
CA PRO A 179 -15.20 -2.34 -13.37
C PRO A 179 -15.20 -1.80 -14.81
N GLY A 180 -16.02 -0.78 -15.08
CA GLY A 180 -16.12 -0.17 -16.41
C GLY A 180 -15.01 0.82 -16.76
N GLU A 181 -14.39 1.45 -15.76
CA GLU A 181 -13.36 2.48 -15.95
C GLU A 181 -11.96 1.91 -15.71
N ARG A 182 -11.23 1.63 -16.80
CA ARG A 182 -9.91 0.96 -16.75
C ARG A 182 -8.89 1.66 -15.85
N ARG A 183 -8.82 2.99 -15.88
CA ARG A 183 -7.84 3.77 -15.09
C ARG A 183 -8.15 3.72 -13.60
N ALA A 184 -9.40 3.96 -13.24
CA ALA A 184 -9.84 3.86 -11.85
C ALA A 184 -9.72 2.43 -11.32
N TRP A 185 -10.00 1.42 -12.14
CA TRP A 185 -9.79 0.02 -11.77
C TRP A 185 -8.31 -0.29 -11.52
N ALA A 186 -7.41 0.13 -12.41
CA ALA A 186 -5.98 -0.06 -12.22
C ALA A 186 -5.46 0.66 -10.96
N LYS A 187 -6.02 1.84 -10.63
CA LYS A 187 -5.73 2.55 -9.39
C LYS A 187 -6.17 1.74 -8.18
N ALA A 188 -7.42 1.27 -8.16
CA ALA A 188 -7.95 0.45 -7.07
C ALA A 188 -7.16 -0.85 -6.86
N LEU A 189 -6.73 -1.51 -7.94
CA LEU A 189 -5.86 -2.70 -7.88
C LEU A 189 -4.51 -2.40 -7.23
N ARG A 190 -3.84 -1.30 -7.62
CA ARG A 190 -2.56 -0.90 -7.01
C ARG A 190 -2.73 -0.54 -5.53
N THR A 191 -3.82 0.14 -5.18
CA THR A 191 -4.13 0.45 -3.78
C THR A 191 -4.36 -0.84 -2.98
N ALA A 192 -5.15 -1.78 -3.51
CA ALA A 192 -5.38 -3.06 -2.86
C ALA A 192 -4.08 -3.85 -2.68
N GLU A 193 -3.23 -3.90 -3.71
CA GLU A 193 -1.92 -4.53 -3.66
C GLU A 193 -1.05 -3.93 -2.54
N TYR A 194 -0.92 -2.61 -2.51
CA TYR A 194 -0.19 -1.88 -1.46
C TYR A 194 -0.68 -2.26 -0.06
N VAL A 195 -2.00 -2.32 0.14
CA VAL A 195 -2.62 -2.66 1.41
C VAL A 195 -2.37 -4.13 1.79
N THR A 196 -2.55 -5.08 0.85
CA THR A 196 -2.32 -6.52 1.09
C THR A 196 -0.86 -6.86 1.36
N MET A 197 0.08 -6.02 0.90
CA MET A 197 1.51 -6.10 1.25
C MET A 197 1.81 -5.60 2.68
N GLY A 198 0.80 -5.20 3.46
CA GLY A 198 0.98 -4.71 4.83
C GLY A 198 1.54 -3.28 4.91
N ARG A 199 1.45 -2.49 3.84
CA ARG A 199 2.06 -1.15 3.78
C ARG A 199 1.14 -0.02 4.25
N LEU A 200 -0.09 -0.35 4.65
CA LEU A 200 -1.04 0.64 5.16
C LEU A 200 -0.73 0.96 6.62
N ASP A 201 -0.65 2.25 6.95
CA ASP A 201 -0.46 2.71 8.32
C ASP A 201 -1.67 2.35 9.19
N ASP A 202 -1.40 1.79 10.38
CA ASP A 202 -2.41 1.35 11.33
C ASP A 202 -3.30 2.46 11.88
N THR A 203 -2.88 3.71 11.75
CA THR A 203 -3.62 4.87 12.26
C THR A 203 -4.62 5.46 11.26
N THR A 204 -4.55 5.08 9.99
CA THR A 204 -5.40 5.66 8.92
C THR A 204 -6.87 5.44 9.26
N VAL A 205 -7.61 6.48 9.67
CA VAL A 205 -9.02 6.41 10.09
C VAL A 205 -9.38 5.30 11.11
N ALA A 206 -8.42 4.66 11.78
CA ALA A 206 -8.71 3.65 12.80
C ALA A 206 -9.28 4.33 14.06
N PRO A 207 -10.29 3.76 14.74
CA PRO A 207 -10.96 2.47 14.51
C PRO A 207 -12.31 2.61 13.76
N ALA A 208 -12.38 3.43 12.70
CA ALA A 208 -13.64 3.62 11.98
C ALA A 208 -14.13 2.32 11.33
N MET A 209 -15.41 2.01 11.55
CA MET A 209 -16.10 0.84 10.99
C MET A 209 -17.19 1.24 9.99
N PHE A 210 -17.55 2.52 9.95
CA PHE A 210 -18.63 3.08 9.16
C PHE A 210 -18.17 4.33 8.43
N TYR A 211 -18.75 4.59 7.26
CA TYR A 211 -18.58 5.85 6.57
C TYR A 211 -19.81 6.15 5.71
N HIS A 212 -19.96 7.41 5.33
CA HIS A 212 -20.87 7.82 4.27
C HIS A 212 -20.27 8.96 3.46
N ALA A 213 -20.78 9.18 2.26
CA ALA A 213 -20.40 10.31 1.44
C ALA A 213 -21.09 11.60 1.93
N ASP A 214 -20.40 12.73 1.91
CA ASP A 214 -20.82 14.00 2.53
C ASP A 214 -22.09 14.65 1.94
N TYR A 215 -22.61 14.10 0.84
CA TYR A 215 -23.88 14.44 0.22
C TYR A 215 -25.02 13.48 0.59
N VAL A 216 -24.78 12.55 1.52
CA VAL A 216 -25.76 11.58 2.03
C VAL A 216 -25.88 11.76 3.54
N GLN A 217 -27.11 11.76 4.06
CA GLN A 217 -27.37 11.91 5.49
C GLN A 217 -28.09 10.65 6.04
N PRO A 218 -27.35 9.64 6.51
CA PRO A 218 -27.96 8.45 7.08
C PRO A 218 -28.43 8.68 8.52
N TYR A 219 -29.55 8.07 8.90
CA TYR A 219 -30.17 8.23 10.23
C TYR A 219 -29.25 7.81 11.40
N TRP A 220 -28.31 6.88 11.16
CA TRP A 220 -27.38 6.38 12.17
C TRP A 220 -26.19 7.31 12.43
N ALA A 221 -25.92 8.31 11.57
CA ALA A 221 -24.73 9.14 11.71
C ALA A 221 -24.71 9.94 13.02
N SER A 222 -25.88 10.41 13.48
CA SER A 222 -26.00 11.20 14.71
C SER A 222 -25.76 10.42 15.99
N SER A 223 -25.84 9.08 15.96
CA SER A 223 -25.58 8.22 17.12
C SER A 223 -24.14 7.68 17.17
N MET A 224 -23.30 8.06 16.20
CA MET A 224 -21.90 7.63 16.11
C MET A 224 -20.92 8.78 16.35
N VAL A 225 -19.67 8.44 16.64
CA VAL A 225 -18.58 9.41 16.80
C VAL A 225 -17.83 9.53 15.48
N GLN A 226 -17.76 10.75 14.95
CA GLN A 226 -16.95 11.06 13.77
C GLN A 226 -15.45 10.91 14.10
N VAL A 227 -14.73 10.17 13.26
CA VAL A 227 -13.28 9.96 13.36
C VAL A 227 -12.52 10.92 12.47
N ALA A 228 -12.94 11.04 11.20
CA ALA A 228 -12.27 11.88 10.21
C ALA A 228 -13.20 12.21 9.05
N LYS A 229 -12.84 13.23 8.26
CA LYS A 229 -13.36 13.44 6.90
C LYS A 229 -12.18 13.42 5.92
N ILE A 230 -12.21 12.51 4.95
CA ILE A 230 -11.18 12.38 3.91
C ILE A 230 -11.87 12.40 2.56
N GLY A 231 -11.52 13.39 1.73
CA GLY A 231 -12.22 13.67 0.50
C GLY A 231 -13.72 13.85 0.75
N ARG A 232 -14.54 13.06 0.06
CA ARG A 232 -16.01 13.10 0.21
C ARG A 232 -16.53 12.19 1.31
N HIS A 233 -15.69 11.38 1.95
CA HIS A 233 -16.12 10.42 2.95
C HIS A 233 -15.97 10.94 4.37
N ILE A 234 -16.99 10.73 5.19
CA ILE A 234 -16.96 10.98 6.62
C ILE A 234 -16.97 9.63 7.33
N PHE A 235 -15.97 9.39 8.17
CA PHE A 235 -15.70 8.13 8.84
C PHE A 235 -16.15 8.16 10.29
N TYR A 236 -16.69 7.05 10.79
CA TYR A 236 -17.33 6.95 12.09
C TYR A 236 -16.95 5.66 12.82
N LYS A 237 -17.01 5.75 14.16
CA LYS A 237 -16.97 4.61 15.07
C LYS A 237 -18.19 4.64 16.00
N PRO A 238 -18.61 3.50 16.58
CA PRO A 238 -19.62 3.47 17.64
C PRO A 238 -19.23 4.38 18.82
N ALA A 239 -20.22 5.05 19.42
CA ALA A 239 -19.98 5.95 20.55
C ALA A 239 -19.49 5.23 21.81
N ARG A 240 -19.89 3.97 21.99
CA ARG A 240 -19.27 3.06 22.95
C ARG A 240 -18.18 2.32 22.20
N SER A 241 -16.92 2.75 22.34
CA SER A 241 -15.82 1.86 21.98
C SER A 241 -15.88 0.67 22.92
N GLU A 242 -16.02 -0.54 22.38
CA GLU A 242 -15.64 -1.78 23.07
C GLU A 242 -14.24 -1.55 23.67
N GLY A 243 -14.20 -1.26 24.96
CA GLY A 243 -13.00 -1.29 25.77
C GLY A 243 -13.10 -2.54 26.63
N ARG A 244 -12.50 -3.64 26.16
CA ARG A 244 -12.15 -4.91 26.85
C ARG A 244 -12.08 -6.02 25.80
N SER A 245 -11.07 -6.88 25.75
CA SER A 245 -9.87 -7.12 26.57
C SER A 245 -8.78 -7.69 25.66
#